data_AF-U5VNT3-F1
#
_entry.id   AF-U5VNT3-F1
#
_cell.length_a   1.000
_cell.length_b   1.000
_cell.length_c   1.000
_cell.angle_alpha   90.00
_cell.angle_beta   90.00
_cell.angle_gamma   90.00
#
_symmetry.space_group_name_H-M   'P 1'
#
loop_
_entity.id
_entity.type
_entity.pdbx_description
1 polymer ?
#
loop_
_entity_poly.entity_id
_entity_poly.type
_entity_poly.pdbx_seq_one_letter_code
_entity_poly.pdbx_strand_id
1 'polypeptide(L)'
;MLKFKNAEEQAAWNMAEALSEKGFSCMRQAEEAAENFRSGKMQMRRNFKARGMSEVDADIRWSGTTAAKKALSDNGWYMSQATMYNEAAAAQYAKALYLKNSDGI
;
A
#
# COMPACT_ATOMS: atom_id res chain seq x y z
N MET A 1 -12.56 -14.56 -21.20
CA MET A 1 -11.43 -13.93 -21.92
C MET A 1 -11.90 -12.55 -22.36
N LEU A 2 -11.22 -11.47 -21.95
CA LEU A 2 -11.52 -10.12 -22.42
C LEU A 2 -11.30 -10.07 -23.95
N LYS A 3 -12.25 -9.49 -24.68
CA LYS A 3 -12.11 -9.23 -26.12
C LYS A 3 -11.68 -7.77 -26.30
N PHE A 4 -10.47 -7.59 -26.82
CA PHE A 4 -9.91 -6.31 -27.22
C PHE A 4 -10.22 -6.06 -28.71
N LYS A 5 -10.47 -4.81 -29.08
CA LYS A 5 -10.73 -4.41 -30.47
C LYS A 5 -9.46 -4.11 -31.25
N ASN A 6 -8.44 -3.58 -30.57
CA ASN A 6 -7.16 -3.23 -31.17
C ASN A 6 -5.99 -3.47 -30.20
N ALA A 7 -4.76 -3.35 -30.73
CA ALA A 7 -3.53 -3.62 -29.98
C ALA A 7 -3.27 -2.55 -28.90
N GLU A 8 -3.70 -1.31 -29.14
CA GLU A 8 -3.54 -0.17 -28.24
C GLU A 8 -4.41 -0.33 -26.98
N GLU A 9 -5.65 -0.81 -27.12
CA GLU A 9 -6.57 -1.15 -26.03
C GLU A 9 -5.93 -2.24 -25.16
N GLN A 10 -5.44 -3.31 -25.79
CA GLN A 10 -4.81 -4.42 -25.09
C GLN A 10 -3.54 -3.96 -24.35
N ALA A 11 -2.71 -3.13 -24.98
CA ALA A 11 -1.51 -2.59 -24.35
C ALA A 11 -1.83 -1.70 -23.14
N ALA A 12 -2.82 -0.81 -23.26
CA ALA A 12 -3.29 0.02 -22.15
C ALA A 12 -3.86 -0.83 -21.01
N TRP A 13 -4.66 -1.86 -21.32
CA TRP A 13 -5.18 -2.80 -20.33
C TRP A 13 -4.07 -3.54 -19.59
N ASN A 14 -3.12 -4.13 -20.32
CA ASN A 14 -2.00 -4.87 -19.72
C ASN A 14 -1.15 -3.97 -18.82
N MET A 15 -0.92 -2.73 -19.21
CA MET A 15 -0.20 -1.76 -18.39
C MET A 15 -0.98 -1.40 -17.12
N ALA A 16 -2.31 -1.26 -17.22
CA ALA A 16 -3.18 -1.01 -16.07
C ALA A 16 -3.11 -2.14 -15.05
N GLU A 17 -3.19 -3.40 -15.49
CA GLU A 17 -3.07 -4.58 -14.63
C GLU A 17 -1.70 -4.64 -13.93
N ALA A 18 -0.62 -4.41 -14.67
CA ALA A 18 0.74 -4.41 -14.10
C ALA A 18 0.95 -3.30 -13.05
N LEU A 19 0.34 -2.12 -13.25
CA LEU A 19 0.36 -1.04 -12.27
C LEU A 19 -0.52 -1.36 -11.06
N SER A 20 -1.70 -1.91 -11.29
CA SER A 20 -2.63 -2.37 -10.24
C SER A 20 -1.97 -3.39 -9.33
N GLU A 21 -1.29 -4.40 -9.90
CA GLU A 21 -0.54 -5.41 -9.14
C GLU A 21 0.57 -4.79 -8.27
N LYS A 22 1.31 -3.80 -8.81
CA LYS A 22 2.30 -3.04 -8.02
C LYS A 22 1.63 -2.27 -6.88
N GLY A 23 0.48 -1.64 -7.13
CA GLY A 23 -0.32 -0.96 -6.13
C GLY A 23 -0.72 -1.90 -4.98
N PHE A 24 -1.27 -3.08 -5.31
CA PHE A 24 -1.61 -4.11 -4.32
C PHE A 24 -0.40 -4.61 -3.52
N SER A 25 0.74 -4.81 -4.18
CA SER A 25 1.97 -5.21 -3.50
C SER A 25 2.44 -4.14 -2.49
N CYS A 26 2.36 -2.86 -2.86
CA CYS A 26 2.65 -1.75 -1.95
C CYS A 26 1.66 -1.71 -0.78
N MET A 27 0.35 -1.91 -1.01
CA MET A 27 -0.63 -1.97 0.07
C MET A 27 -0.31 -3.08 1.08
N ARG A 28 0.06 -4.27 0.61
CA ARG A 28 0.46 -5.38 1.48
C ARG A 28 1.68 -5.03 2.34
N GLN A 29 2.67 -4.36 1.75
CA GLN A 29 3.86 -3.90 2.49
C GLN A 29 3.51 -2.81 3.52
N ALA A 30 2.57 -1.92 3.19
CA ALA A 30 2.07 -0.92 4.14
C ALA A 30 1.36 -1.58 5.33
N GLU A 31 0.52 -2.59 5.08
CA GLU A 31 -0.17 -3.36 6.13
C GLU A 31 0.83 -4.10 7.04
N GLU A 32 1.84 -4.73 6.46
CA GLU A 32 2.92 -5.40 7.20
C GLU A 32 3.68 -4.41 8.10
N ALA A 33 4.01 -3.23 7.58
CA ALA A 33 4.65 -2.17 8.38
C ALA A 33 3.74 -1.67 9.52
N ALA A 34 2.43 -1.54 9.28
CA ALA A 34 1.48 -1.16 10.31
C ALA A 34 1.34 -2.25 11.40
N GLU A 35 1.34 -3.52 11.02
CA GLU A 35 1.35 -4.65 11.96
C GLU A 35 2.63 -4.65 12.80
N ASN A 36 3.80 -4.43 12.19
CA ASN A 36 5.07 -4.34 12.90
C ASN A 36 5.06 -3.23 13.96
N PHE A 37 4.48 -2.07 13.63
CA PHE A 37 4.30 -1.00 14.62
C PHE A 37 3.38 -1.42 15.77
N ARG A 38 2.22 -2.03 15.46
CA ARG A 38 1.21 -2.39 16.45
C ARG A 38 1.67 -3.52 17.37
N SER A 39 2.25 -4.56 16.82
CA SER A 39 2.77 -5.72 17.55
C SER A 39 3.92 -5.31 18.49
N GLY A 40 4.88 -4.50 18.00
CA GLY A 40 5.95 -3.96 18.83
C GLY A 40 5.45 -3.07 19.97
N LYS A 41 4.43 -2.24 19.71
CA LYS A 41 3.74 -1.45 20.74
C LYS A 41 3.15 -2.34 21.84
N MET A 42 2.42 -3.38 21.45
CA MET A 42 1.80 -4.32 22.39
C MET A 42 2.84 -5.11 23.18
N GLN A 43 3.95 -5.50 22.55
CA GLN A 43 5.05 -6.17 23.24
C GLN A 43 5.67 -5.25 24.30
N MET A 44 5.92 -3.98 23.97
CA MET A 44 6.48 -3.01 24.93
C MET A 44 5.54 -2.81 26.12
N ARG A 45 4.23 -2.66 25.88
CA ARG A 45 3.22 -2.56 26.95
C ARG A 45 3.26 -3.78 27.88
N ARG A 46 3.33 -5.00 27.34
CA ARG A 46 3.44 -6.23 28.15
C ARG A 46 4.70 -6.22 29.02
N ASN A 47 5.84 -5.81 28.45
CA ASN A 47 7.11 -5.74 29.18
C ASN A 47 7.09 -4.70 30.31
N PHE A 48 6.45 -3.55 30.08
CA PHE A 48 6.30 -2.50 31.09
C PHE A 48 5.36 -2.92 32.20
N LYS A 49 4.20 -3.50 31.85
CA LYS A 49 3.24 -4.05 32.80
C LYS A 49 3.86 -5.11 33.71
N ALA A 50 4.70 -6.01 33.16
CA ALA A 50 5.41 -7.02 33.94
C ALA A 50 6.40 -6.42 34.96
N ARG A 51 6.81 -5.16 34.78
CA ARG A 51 7.68 -4.40 35.67
C ARG A 51 6.90 -3.41 36.56
N GLY A 52 5.57 -3.44 36.55
CA GLY A 52 4.72 -2.50 37.29
C GLY A 52 4.75 -1.06 36.76
N MET A 53 5.18 -0.85 35.51
CA MET A 53 5.27 0.46 34.88
C MET A 53 4.01 0.80 34.07
N SER A 54 3.80 2.09 33.81
CA SER A 54 2.66 2.61 33.05
C SER A 54 2.68 2.18 31.58
N GLU A 55 1.50 1.89 31.01
CA GLU A 55 1.35 1.65 29.57
C GLU A 55 1.63 2.91 28.73
N VAL A 56 1.42 4.09 29.30
CA VAL A 56 1.72 5.37 28.62
C VAL A 56 3.23 5.52 28.42
N ASP A 57 4.03 5.19 29.43
CA ASP A 57 5.49 5.21 29.30
C ASP A 57 5.99 4.17 28.30
N ALA A 58 5.33 3.02 28.24
CA ALA A 58 5.61 1.99 27.25
C ALA A 58 5.38 2.50 25.82
N ASP A 59 4.28 3.21 25.59
CA ASP A 59 3.93 3.81 24.30
C ASP A 59 4.93 4.88 23.87
N ILE A 60 5.30 5.78 24.79
CA ILE A 60 6.32 6.80 24.56
C ILE A 60 7.65 6.14 24.22
N ARG A 61 8.04 5.12 25.00
CA ARG A 61 9.30 4.40 24.80
C ARG A 61 9.33 3.68 23.46
N TRP A 62 8.26 2.96 23.10
CA TRP A 62 8.14 2.28 21.82
C TRP A 62 8.25 3.26 20.66
N SER A 63 7.48 4.35 20.68
CA SER A 63 7.45 5.36 19.62
C SER A 63 8.80 6.05 19.40
N GLY A 64 9.63 6.12 20.44
CA GLY A 64 11.00 6.64 20.35
C GLY A 64 12.00 5.70 19.69
N THR A 65 11.70 4.40 19.56
CA THR A 65 12.64 3.42 19.00
C THR A 65 12.84 3.59 17.49
N THR A 66 14.02 3.19 17.01
CA THR A 66 14.31 3.15 15.56
C THR A 66 13.35 2.21 14.83
N ALA A 67 12.99 1.08 15.44
CA ALA A 67 12.05 0.12 14.84
C ALA A 67 10.66 0.72 14.62
N ALA A 68 10.12 1.42 15.62
CA ALA A 68 8.82 2.10 15.50
C ALA A 68 8.84 3.21 14.44
N LYS A 69 9.89 4.04 14.42
CA LYS A 69 10.07 5.09 13.41
C LYS A 69 10.16 4.52 12.00
N LYS A 70 10.91 3.43 11.82
CA LYS A 70 11.02 2.72 10.55
C LYS A 70 9.66 2.18 10.10
N ALA A 71 8.93 1.50 10.98
CA ALA A 71 7.62 0.96 10.66
C ALA A 71 6.62 2.04 10.21
N LEU A 72 6.61 3.21 10.87
CA LEU A 72 5.78 4.35 10.45
C LEU A 72 6.23 4.93 9.11
N SER A 73 7.54 5.11 8.91
CA SER A 73 8.10 5.62 7.66
C SER A 73 7.80 4.70 6.47
N ASP A 74 8.01 3.39 6.65
CA ASP A 74 7.74 2.39 5.62
C ASP A 74 6.26 2.35 5.28
N ASN A 75 5.37 2.37 6.29
CA ASN A 75 3.93 2.41 6.06
C ASN A 75 3.55 3.64 5.22
N GLY A 76 4.00 4.84 5.60
CA GLY A 76 3.71 6.06 4.85
C GLY A 76 4.25 6.04 3.43
N TRP A 77 5.47 5.54 3.23
CA TRP A 77 6.08 5.41 1.91
C TRP A 77 5.29 4.44 1.01
N TYR A 78 4.97 3.24 1.51
CA TYR A 78 4.24 2.25 0.74
C TYR A 78 2.80 2.67 0.44
N MET A 79 2.14 3.39 1.36
CA MET A 79 0.83 3.98 1.09
C MET A 79 0.89 5.00 -0.06
N SER A 80 1.89 5.90 -0.05
CA SER A 80 2.09 6.87 -1.13
C SER A 80 2.33 6.18 -2.47
N GLN A 81 3.16 5.14 -2.50
CA GLN A 81 3.43 4.37 -3.71
C GLN A 81 2.18 3.61 -4.20
N ALA A 82 1.40 3.04 -3.28
CA ALA A 82 0.15 2.37 -3.61
C ALA A 82 -0.84 3.34 -4.28
N THR A 83 -1.02 4.54 -3.71
CA THR A 83 -1.88 5.58 -4.30
C THR A 83 -1.41 5.95 -5.70
N MET A 84 -0.11 6.24 -5.87
CA MET A 84 0.46 6.59 -7.18
C MET A 84 0.21 5.49 -8.23
N TYR A 85 0.48 4.23 -7.89
CA TYR A 85 0.28 3.12 -8.82
C TYR A 85 -1.19 2.88 -9.14
N ASN A 86 -2.08 3.00 -8.16
CA ASN A 86 -3.53 2.84 -8.37
C ASN A 86 -4.10 3.96 -9.25
N GLU A 87 -3.68 5.21 -9.07
CA GLU A 87 -4.06 6.33 -9.93
C GLU A 87 -3.55 6.14 -11.37
N ALA A 88 -2.28 5.72 -11.51
CA ALA A 88 -1.71 5.41 -12.81
C ALA A 88 -2.44 4.24 -13.50
N ALA A 89 -2.81 3.20 -12.76
CA ALA A 89 -3.61 2.09 -13.26
C ALA A 89 -5.00 2.56 -13.73
N ALA A 90 -5.68 3.38 -12.92
CA ALA A 90 -6.98 3.95 -13.26
C ALA A 90 -6.93 4.77 -14.57
N ALA A 91 -5.88 5.58 -14.76
CA ALA A 91 -5.68 6.32 -16.00
C ALA A 91 -5.50 5.40 -17.22
N GLN A 92 -4.77 4.28 -17.08
CA GLN A 92 -4.61 3.31 -18.16
C GLN A 92 -5.89 2.51 -18.45
N TYR A 93 -6.67 2.16 -17.42
CA TYR A 93 -7.99 1.57 -17.61
C TYR A 93 -8.94 2.53 -18.35
N ALA A 94 -8.94 3.82 -17.99
CA ALA A 94 -9.71 4.83 -18.70
C ALA A 94 -9.28 4.95 -20.16
N LYS A 95 -7.97 4.91 -20.44
CA LYS A 95 -7.44 4.90 -21.81
C LYS A 95 -7.91 3.65 -22.59
N ALA A 96 -7.84 2.47 -22.00
CA ALA A 96 -8.32 1.24 -22.63
C ALA A 96 -9.82 1.32 -22.95
N LEU A 97 -10.63 1.81 -22.00
CA LEU A 97 -12.06 2.03 -22.22
C LEU A 97 -12.35 3.05 -23.33
N TYR A 98 -11.57 4.12 -23.40
CA TYR A 98 -11.67 5.10 -24.48
C TYR A 98 -11.41 4.44 -25.84
N LEU A 99 -10.27 3.74 -25.98
CA LEU A 99 -9.88 3.06 -27.23
C LEU A 99 -10.90 2.03 -27.70
N LYS A 100 -11.48 1.29 -26.75
CA LYS A 100 -12.56 0.33 -27.03
C LYS A 100 -13.82 1.01 -27.60
N ASN A 101 -14.11 2.23 -27.18
CA ASN A 101 -15.34 2.95 -27.56
C ASN A 101 -15.12 3.87 -28.77
N SER A 102 -13.89 4.33 -29.02
CA SER A 102 -13.56 5.22 -30.14
C SER A 102 -13.48 4.51 -31.50
N ASP A 103 -13.27 3.20 -31.55
CA ASP A 103 -13.33 2.40 -32.80
C ASP A 103 -14.76 2.20 -33.36
N GLY A 104 -15.74 2.96 -32.87
CA GLY A 104 -17.16 2.90 -33.28
C GLY A 104 -17.71 4.19 -33.90
N ILE A 105 -16.85 5.19 -34.14
CA ILE A 105 -17.13 6.44 -34.88
C ILE A 105 -16.21 6.46 -36.10
#